data_AF-A0A6G3QML6-F1
#
_entry.id   AF-A0A6G3QML6-F1
#
_cell.length_a   1.000
_cell.length_b   1.000
_cell.length_c   1.000
_cell.angle_alpha   90.00
_cell.angle_beta   90.00
_cell.angle_gamma   90.00
#
_symmetry.space_group_name_H-M   'P 1'
#
loop_
_entity.id
_entity.type
_entity.pdbx_description
1 polymer ?
#
loop_
_entity_poly.entity_id
_entity_poly.type
_entity_poly.pdbx_seq_one_letter_code
_entity_poly.pdbx_strand_id
1 'polypeptide(L)'
;DDELLVVFDVPKSFVDDIRARAIPQEQPDGMGFTKQEWKQVKQIYPEISDPTRGTDLYGLPGKVLDQMRKVIIPGSGRIVQDH
;
A
#
# COMPACT_ATOMS: atom_id res chain seq x y z
N ASP A 1 -19.98 -11.82 -8.81
CA ASP A 1 -18.71 -12.30 -9.36
C ASP A 1 -17.79 -12.54 -8.20
N ASP A 2 -17.26 -13.76 -8.06
CA ASP A 2 -16.21 -14.06 -7.08
C ASP A 2 -14.91 -13.37 -7.53
N GLU A 3 -14.31 -12.55 -6.67
CA GLU A 3 -13.04 -11.88 -6.98
C GLU A 3 -11.87 -12.82 -6.67
N LEU A 4 -11.10 -13.17 -7.69
CA LEU A 4 -9.88 -13.97 -7.53
C LEU A 4 -8.68 -13.05 -7.36
N LEU A 5 -8.01 -13.15 -6.23
CA LEU A 5 -6.83 -12.37 -5.89
C LEU A 5 -5.57 -13.22 -6.05
N VAL A 6 -4.55 -12.66 -6.69
CA VAL A 6 -3.21 -13.25 -6.69
C VAL A 6 -2.43 -12.64 -5.53
N VAL A 7 -1.99 -13.49 -4.59
CA VAL A 7 -1.28 -13.05 -3.39
C VAL A 7 0.12 -13.65 -3.34
N PHE A 8 1.03 -12.91 -2.71
CA PHE A 8 2.42 -13.28 -2.49
C PHE A 8 2.77 -13.00 -1.03
N ASP A 9 3.65 -13.81 -0.46
CA ASP A 9 4.20 -13.52 0.86
C ASP A 9 5.44 -12.66 0.74
N VAL A 10 5.58 -11.72 1.67
CA VAL A 10 6.74 -10.84 1.85
C VAL A 10 7.17 -10.89 3.32
N PRO A 11 8.42 -10.52 3.64
CA PRO A 11 8.86 -10.41 5.03
C PRO A 11 7.95 -9.49 5.84
N LYS A 12 7.61 -9.90 7.07
CA LYS A 12 6.78 -9.09 7.98
C LYS A 12 7.35 -7.68 8.20
N SER A 13 8.68 -7.54 8.27
CA SER A 13 9.34 -6.24 8.41
C SER A 13 9.03 -5.30 7.25
N PHE A 14 8.88 -5.82 6.03
CA PHE A 14 8.50 -5.00 4.89
C PHE A 14 7.08 -4.44 5.07
N VAL A 15 6.13 -5.27 5.51
CA VAL A 15 4.75 -4.83 5.78
C VAL A 15 4.71 -3.81 6.92
N ASP A 16 5.45 -4.06 7.99
CA ASP A 16 5.51 -3.14 9.14
C ASP A 16 6.10 -1.78 8.73
N ASP A 17 7.11 -1.75 7.85
CA ASP A 17 7.66 -0.52 7.27
C ASP A 17 6.64 0.24 6.40
N ILE A 18 5.79 -0.47 5.64
CA ILE A 18 4.68 0.15 4.89
C ILE A 18 3.73 0.83 5.86
N ARG A 19 3.25 0.10 6.88
CA ARG A 19 2.28 0.61 7.85
C ARG A 19 2.81 1.83 8.60
N ALA A 20 4.08 1.80 9.01
CA ALA A 20 4.71 2.88 9.77
C ALA A 20 4.88 4.18 8.95
N ARG A 21 4.96 4.06 7.62
CA ARG A 21 5.22 5.19 6.71
C ARG A 21 4.00 5.61 5.90
N ALA A 22 2.91 4.87 6.00
CA ALA A 22 1.70 5.14 5.26
C ALA A 22 1.08 6.47 5.70
N ILE A 23 0.62 7.23 4.72
CA ILE A 23 -0.05 8.52 4.92
C ILE A 23 -1.52 8.43 4.53
N PRO A 24 -2.40 9.27 5.07
CA PRO A 24 -3.81 9.30 4.66
C PRO A 24 -3.97 9.74 3.20
N GLN A 25 -5.11 9.41 2.58
CA GLN A 25 -5.41 9.84 1.21
C GLN A 25 -5.51 11.36 1.10
N GLU A 26 -6.19 11.96 2.08
CA GLU A 26 -6.35 13.40 2.24
C GLU A 26 -5.30 13.94 3.20
N GLN A 27 -4.87 15.17 2.93
CA GLN A 27 -3.93 15.86 3.79
C GLN A 27 -4.60 16.15 5.13
N PRO A 28 -3.96 15.82 6.27
CA PRO A 28 -4.45 16.22 7.58
C PRO A 28 -4.51 17.75 7.72
N ASP A 29 -5.50 18.22 8.45
CA ASP A 29 -5.62 19.64 8.78
C ASP A 29 -4.35 20.15 9.47
N GLY A 30 -3.93 21.37 9.13
CA GLY A 30 -2.78 22.03 9.75
C GLY A 30 -1.40 21.67 9.17
N MET A 31 -1.31 20.76 8.19
CA MET A 31 -0.03 20.42 7.54
C MET A 31 0.48 21.48 6.54
N GLY A 32 -0.38 22.40 6.10
CA GLY A 32 0.04 23.56 5.29
C GLY A 32 0.49 23.27 3.85
N PHE A 33 0.49 22.01 3.39
CA PHE A 33 0.76 21.69 1.99
C PHE A 33 -0.36 22.19 1.08
N THR A 34 0.02 22.56 -0.13
CA THR A 34 -0.90 22.72 -1.26
C THR A 34 -1.33 21.35 -1.79
N LYS A 35 -2.43 21.30 -2.55
CA LYS A 35 -2.87 20.07 -3.23
C LYS A 35 -1.79 19.46 -4.12
N GLN A 36 -0.96 20.30 -4.75
CA GLN A 36 0.12 19.84 -5.62
C GLN A 36 1.28 19.23 -4.82
N GLU A 37 1.67 19.85 -3.71
CA GLU A 37 2.70 19.31 -2.82
C GLU A 37 2.23 18.01 -2.18
N TRP A 38 0.99 17.94 -1.69
CA TRP A 38 0.43 16.70 -1.17
C TRP A 38 0.48 15.59 -2.22
N LYS A 39 0.09 15.87 -3.46
CA LYS A 39 0.21 14.90 -4.57
C LYS A 39 1.64 14.41 -4.76
N GLN A 40 2.65 15.26 -4.60
CA GLN A 40 4.06 14.85 -4.67
C GLN A 40 4.46 13.95 -3.50
N VAL A 41 4.01 14.26 -2.28
CA VAL A 41 4.22 13.41 -1.10
C VAL A 41 3.65 12.01 -1.36
N LYS A 42 2.44 11.91 -1.92
CA LYS A 42 1.79 10.62 -2.26
C LYS A 42 2.49 9.81 -3.35
N GLN A 43 3.44 10.39 -4.10
CA GLN A 43 4.30 9.63 -5.02
C GLN A 43 5.45 8.92 -4.31
N ILE A 44 5.70 9.26 -3.04
CA ILE A 44 6.87 8.80 -2.27
C ILE A 44 6.45 7.83 -1.18
N TYR A 45 5.33 8.10 -0.51
CA TYR A 45 4.85 7.33 0.63
C TYR A 45 3.69 6.41 0.26
N PRO A 46 3.56 5.23 0.91
CA PRO A 46 2.35 4.44 0.84
C PRO A 46 1.13 5.26 1.30
N GLU A 47 -0.03 4.97 0.74
CA GLU A 47 -1.28 5.63 1.08
C GLU A 47 -2.21 4.64 1.78
N ILE A 48 -2.81 5.03 2.90
CA ILE A 48 -3.86 4.24 3.57
C ILE A 48 -5.10 4.30 2.67
N SER A 49 -5.58 3.14 2.20
CA SER A 49 -6.78 3.08 1.37
C SER A 49 -8.04 3.37 2.18
N ASP A 50 -9.10 3.78 1.49
CA ASP A 50 -10.43 3.96 2.05
C ASP A 50 -10.87 2.67 2.80
N PRO A 51 -11.15 2.75 4.12
CA PRO A 51 -11.50 1.58 4.93
C PRO A 51 -12.82 0.93 4.50
N THR A 52 -13.66 1.61 3.72
CA THR A 52 -14.88 1.02 3.12
C THR A 52 -14.57 0.00 2.03
N ARG A 53 -13.34 0.00 1.49
CA ARG A 53 -12.89 -0.96 0.47
C ARG A 53 -12.20 -2.19 1.05
N GLY A 54 -11.94 -2.20 2.35
CA GLY A 54 -11.28 -3.30 3.05
C GLY A 54 -10.41 -2.82 4.20
N THR A 55 -10.22 -3.69 5.18
CA THR A 55 -9.35 -3.41 6.33
C THR A 55 -7.88 -3.54 5.93
N ASP A 56 -7.05 -2.59 6.36
CA ASP A 56 -5.57 -2.66 6.21
C ASP A 56 -5.09 -2.71 4.74
N LEU A 57 -5.79 -2.01 3.86
CA LEU A 57 -5.39 -1.83 2.46
C LEU A 57 -4.52 -0.59 2.28
N TYR A 58 -3.51 -0.70 1.40
CA TYR A 58 -2.59 0.39 1.10
C TYR A 58 -2.33 0.54 -0.40
N GLY A 59 -2.33 1.78 -0.87
CA GLY A 59 -1.80 2.16 -2.17
C GLY A 59 -0.27 2.25 -2.11
N LEU A 60 0.43 1.53 -2.98
CA LEU A 60 1.89 1.54 -3.04
C LEU A 60 2.39 2.42 -4.20
N PRO A 61 3.27 3.42 -3.94
CA PRO A 61 3.91 4.16 -5.01
C PRO A 61 4.89 3.25 -5.77
N GLY A 62 5.17 3.59 -7.04
CA GLY A 62 5.93 2.73 -7.96
C GLY A 62 7.28 2.22 -7.39
N LYS A 63 8.03 3.10 -6.71
CA LYS A 63 9.31 2.69 -6.08
C LYS A 63 9.15 1.64 -4.98
N VAL A 64 8.07 1.73 -4.21
CA VAL A 64 7.77 0.77 -3.13
C VAL A 64 7.26 -0.53 -3.73
N LEU A 65 6.45 -0.47 -4.79
CA LEU A 65 6.03 -1.65 -5.55
C LEU A 65 7.24 -2.41 -6.13
N ASP A 66 8.23 -1.70 -6.66
CA ASP A 66 9.47 -2.31 -7.16
C ASP A 66 10.32 -2.93 -6.05
N GLN A 67 10.30 -2.36 -4.84
CA GLN A 67 10.92 -2.97 -3.67
C GLN A 67 10.19 -4.23 -3.24
N MET A 68 8.86 -4.19 -3.18
CA MET A 68 8.01 -5.35 -2.87
C MET A 68 8.37 -6.53 -3.77
N ARG A 69 8.43 -6.32 -5.08
CA ARG A 69 8.80 -7.36 -6.06
C ARG A 69 10.14 -8.04 -5.79
N LYS A 70 11.10 -7.32 -5.21
CA LYS A 70 12.44 -7.84 -4.88
C LYS A 70 12.47 -8.65 -3.58
N VAL A 71 11.51 -8.42 -2.69
CA VAL A 71 11.44 -9.07 -1.38
C VAL A 71 10.37 -10.14 -1.29
N ILE A 72 9.56 -10.34 -2.34
CA ILE A 72 8.64 -11.47 -2.43
C ILE A 72 9.39 -12.77 -2.13
N ILE A 73 8.82 -13.58 -1.24
CA ILE A 73 9.34 -14.89 -0.89
C ILE A 73 9.14 -15.80 -2.11
N PRO A 74 10.21 -16.37 -2.70
CA PRO A 74 10.10 -17.22 -3.88
C PRO A 74 9.14 -18.40 -3.65
N GLY A 75 8.27 -18.67 -4.61
CA GLY A 75 7.30 -19.78 -4.54
C GLY A 75 6.08 -19.53 -3.64
N SER A 76 5.93 -18.35 -3.03
CA SER A 76 4.78 -18.00 -2.18
C SER A 76 3.48 -17.64 -2.92
N GLY A 77 3.58 -17.46 -4.25
CA GLY A 77 2.46 -17.05 -5.09
C GLY A 77 1.31 -18.06 -5.05
N ARG A 78 0.11 -17.58 -4.77
CA ARG A 78 -1.12 -18.39 -4.74
C ARG A 78 -2.33 -17.57 -5.15
N ILE A 79 -3.37 -18.25 -5.62
CA ILE A 79 -4.67 -17.66 -5.90
C ILE A 79 -5.53 -17.86 -4.66
N VAL A 80 -6.15 -16.79 -4.20
CA VAL A 80 -7.16 -16.82 -3.13
C VAL A 80 -8.47 -16.28 -3.69
N GLN A 81 -9.57 -16.82 -3.20
CA GLN A 81 -10.91 -16.33 -3.51
C GLN A 81 -11.29 -15.36 -2.40
N ASP A 82 -11.61 -14.12 -2.77
CA ASP A 82 -12.19 -13.15 -1.84
C ASP A 82 -13.69 -13.41 -1.72
N HIS A 83 -14.21 -13.46 -0.50
CA HIS A 83 -15.59 -13.82 -0.18
C HIS A 83 -16.39 -12.63 0.32
#